data_AF-A0A8J4V8B2-F1
#
_entry.id   AF-A0A8J4V8B2-F1
#
_cell.length_a   1.000
_cell.length_b   1.000
_cell.length_c   1.000
_cell.angle_alpha   90.00
_cell.angle_beta   90.00
_cell.angle_gamma   90.00
#
_symmetry.space_group_name_H-M   'P 1'
#
loop_
_entity.id
_entity.type
_entity.pdbx_description
1 polymer ?
#
loop_
_entity_poly.entity_id
_entity_poly.type
_entity_poly.pdbx_seq_one_letter_code
_entity_poly.pdbx_strand_id
1 'polypeptide(L)'
;MDGRINNIDNIKNTIQDIDIDVLKRNRYIDNLIGVLWGNALGDAYGLSTEFLSKDKVDILYPMDEEPVIPFPDFKPNRHNTRWQKGDWTDDTDQMILILRMFIENKGNVDAKLFGEKLREWVGSGFKELGDIAGMGLGQTVGSVVFHEDFLENPFSVSKWVWINSNKAMAANGALMRTSIAGCVNFNNTQGVLANTIALCKMTHYDIRCIISCTTATYIISTVLSRLCNVGIDEIVPGTSVAQTVELLIMDAKRVAKELLFACKMVDKEKLTQYWDEYEKYMSATEFVDLDLSNQSSIGYTYKCLGAAILCMRKLAARLSKDEPEQPDVAFRLVLNELIREGGDADTNAAVAGSLLGVLIGYNNLPKDMLDATPHRAWFEKQMAVLIKEITLNPDIVYHTPPFVDPEETDSDHFIDYTSLREEKKKQEAKLKQDQDQDHHHHHHRRCTIM
;
A
#
# COMPACT_ATOMS: atom_id res chain seq x y z
N MET A 1 32.57 28.28 4.19
CA MET A 1 31.99 28.79 2.93
C MET A 1 31.11 27.70 2.40
N ASP A 2 29.81 27.92 2.56
CA ASP A 2 28.73 26.95 2.45
C ASP A 2 28.56 26.41 1.03
N GLY A 3 28.55 25.09 0.91
CA GLY A 3 28.24 24.34 -0.31
C GLY A 3 27.05 23.40 -0.11
N ARG A 4 26.12 23.71 0.80
CA ARG A 4 24.90 22.91 0.97
C ARG A 4 23.88 23.34 -0.07
N ILE A 5 23.72 22.48 -1.07
CA ILE A 5 22.79 22.64 -2.18
C ILE A 5 21.37 22.52 -1.62
N ASN A 6 20.81 23.64 -1.16
CA ASN A 6 19.37 23.87 -1.03
C ASN A 6 18.69 24.11 -2.40
N ASN A 7 19.38 23.79 -3.50
CA ASN A 7 19.02 24.26 -4.83
C ASN A 7 18.34 23.14 -5.62
N ILE A 8 17.08 22.85 -5.26
CA ILE A 8 16.16 22.04 -6.08
C ILE A 8 16.13 22.55 -7.53
N ASP A 9 16.32 23.85 -7.74
CA ASP A 9 16.35 24.49 -9.07
C ASP A 9 17.59 24.16 -9.91
N ASN A 10 18.72 23.74 -9.30
CA ASN A 10 19.88 23.24 -10.05
C ASN A 10 19.70 21.78 -10.51
N ILE A 11 18.91 20.98 -9.79
CA ILE A 11 18.61 19.59 -10.16
C ILE A 11 17.67 19.55 -11.38
N LYS A 12 16.72 20.51 -11.45
CA LYS A 12 15.74 20.62 -12.55
C LYS A 12 16.36 20.82 -13.93
N ASN A 13 17.51 21.52 -14.02
CA ASN A 13 18.06 22.00 -15.31
C ASN A 13 19.18 21.14 -15.91
N THR A 14 19.69 20.11 -15.21
CA THR A 14 20.99 19.53 -15.56
C THR A 14 20.98 18.05 -15.94
N ILE A 15 19.88 17.31 -15.74
CA ILE A 15 19.94 15.84 -15.82
C ILE A 15 18.92 15.30 -16.82
N GLN A 16 19.42 14.85 -17.98
CA GLN A 16 18.64 14.12 -18.99
C GLN A 16 18.23 12.71 -18.49
N ASP A 17 19.03 12.09 -17.62
CA ASP A 17 18.78 10.77 -16.98
C ASP A 17 18.88 10.88 -15.45
N ILE A 18 17.74 10.99 -14.77
CA ILE A 18 17.71 11.28 -13.32
C ILE A 18 18.27 10.12 -12.52
N ASP A 19 19.39 10.40 -11.87
CA ASP A 19 20.11 9.47 -11.02
C ASP A 19 19.61 9.55 -9.57
N ILE A 20 19.15 8.42 -9.04
CA ILE A 20 18.69 8.29 -7.66
C ILE A 20 19.80 8.65 -6.65
N ASP A 21 21.07 8.47 -7.02
CA ASP A 21 22.23 8.81 -6.18
C ASP A 21 22.39 10.33 -5.98
N VAL A 22 21.86 11.14 -6.89
CA VAL A 22 21.79 12.59 -6.73
C VAL A 22 20.58 12.98 -5.88
N LEU A 23 19.42 12.37 -6.17
CA LEU A 23 18.16 12.67 -5.49
C LEU A 23 18.23 12.39 -3.98
N LYS A 24 18.78 11.24 -3.59
CA LYS A 24 18.89 10.80 -2.19
C LYS A 24 19.84 11.62 -1.31
N ARG A 25 20.50 12.65 -1.86
CA ARG A 25 21.28 13.63 -1.06
C ARG A 25 20.37 14.59 -0.32
N ASN A 26 19.14 14.78 -0.79
CA ASN A 26 18.13 15.51 -0.06
C ASN A 26 17.46 14.58 0.96
N ARG A 27 17.37 15.03 2.22
CA ARG A 27 16.91 14.18 3.33
C ARG A 27 15.46 13.69 3.17
N TYR A 28 14.50 14.54 2.84
CA TYR A 28 13.11 14.04 2.70
C TYR A 28 12.96 13.13 1.47
N ILE A 29 13.77 13.32 0.42
CA ILE A 29 13.78 12.43 -0.74
C ILE A 29 14.43 11.08 -0.38
N ASP A 30 15.52 11.08 0.38
CA ASP A 30 16.14 9.88 0.95
C ASP A 30 15.11 9.06 1.76
N ASN A 31 14.33 9.73 2.60
CA ASN A 31 13.27 9.11 3.39
C ASN A 31 12.08 8.64 2.54
N LEU A 32 11.70 9.36 1.48
CA LEU A 32 10.69 8.92 0.53
C LEU A 32 11.12 7.66 -0.22
N ILE A 33 12.36 7.63 -0.74
CA ILE A 33 12.93 6.43 -1.35
C ILE A 33 13.01 5.29 -0.32
N GLY A 34 13.33 5.63 0.94
CA GLY A 34 13.31 4.73 2.08
C GLY A 34 11.96 4.05 2.29
N VAL A 35 10.83 4.76 2.12
CA VAL A 35 9.48 4.17 2.19
C VAL A 35 9.33 3.06 1.15
N LEU A 36 9.66 3.37 -0.11
CA LEU A 36 9.40 2.48 -1.24
C LEU A 36 10.32 1.26 -1.22
N TRP A 37 11.60 1.45 -0.93
CA TRP A 37 12.55 0.35 -0.75
C TRP A 37 12.34 -0.42 0.54
N GLY A 38 11.93 0.25 1.62
CA GLY A 38 11.56 -0.41 2.86
C GLY A 38 10.40 -1.38 2.65
N ASN A 39 9.39 -0.98 1.88
CA ASN A 39 8.30 -1.86 1.45
C ASN A 39 8.82 -3.08 0.68
N ALA A 40 9.63 -2.84 -0.37
CA ALA A 40 10.16 -3.90 -1.22
C ALA A 40 11.08 -4.88 -0.49
N LEU A 41 11.96 -4.39 0.38
CA LEU A 41 12.83 -5.25 1.19
C LEU A 41 12.05 -6.04 2.24
N GLY A 42 11.02 -5.42 2.83
CA GLY A 42 10.14 -6.09 3.78
C GLY A 42 9.38 -7.25 3.14
N ASP A 43 8.71 -6.96 2.03
CA ASP A 43 8.02 -7.93 1.17
C ASP A 43 8.95 -9.12 0.82
N ALA A 44 10.06 -8.85 0.12
CA ALA A 44 10.98 -9.88 -0.33
C ALA A 44 11.59 -10.72 0.82
N TYR A 45 11.80 -10.11 2.00
CA TYR A 45 12.35 -10.81 3.15
C TYR A 45 11.28 -11.65 3.87
N GLY A 46 10.05 -11.15 3.98
CA GLY A 46 8.93 -11.85 4.62
C GLY A 46 8.45 -13.08 3.87
N LEU A 47 8.67 -13.13 2.54
CA LEU A 47 8.42 -14.32 1.72
C LEU A 47 9.14 -15.59 2.25
N SER A 48 10.24 -15.43 3.00
CA SER A 48 10.98 -16.53 3.60
C SER A 48 10.17 -17.37 4.60
N THR A 49 9.14 -16.79 5.22
CA THR A 49 8.33 -17.44 6.28
C THR A 49 6.82 -17.32 6.08
N GLU A 50 6.37 -16.74 4.97
CA GLU A 50 4.95 -16.61 4.64
C GLU A 50 4.21 -17.96 4.67
N PHE A 51 3.02 -17.93 5.26
CA PHE A 51 2.12 -19.06 5.54
C PHE A 51 2.67 -20.17 6.46
N LEU A 52 3.85 -19.98 7.05
CA LEU A 52 4.34 -20.86 8.10
C LEU A 52 3.72 -20.46 9.44
N SER A 53 3.46 -21.45 10.30
CA SER A 53 3.19 -21.17 11.71
C SER A 53 4.50 -20.83 12.43
N LYS A 54 4.43 -20.09 13.54
CA LYS A 54 5.61 -19.79 14.37
C LYS A 54 6.43 -21.04 14.70
N ASP A 55 5.77 -22.12 15.16
CA ASP A 55 6.44 -23.40 15.44
C ASP A 55 7.21 -23.96 14.23
N LYS A 56 6.68 -23.82 13.02
CA LYS A 56 7.35 -24.29 11.80
C LYS A 56 8.55 -23.41 11.45
N VAL A 57 8.44 -22.10 11.70
CA VAL A 57 9.56 -21.17 11.51
C VAL A 57 10.68 -21.50 12.49
N ASP A 58 10.37 -21.74 13.77
CA ASP A 58 11.35 -22.10 14.79
C ASP A 58 12.04 -23.45 14.50
N ILE A 59 11.33 -24.40 13.87
CA ILE A 59 11.94 -25.66 13.39
C ILE A 59 12.84 -25.45 12.16
N LEU A 60 12.43 -24.61 11.22
CA LEU A 60 13.16 -24.38 9.97
C LEU A 60 14.37 -23.46 10.11
N TYR A 61 14.30 -22.54 11.08
CA TYR A 61 15.32 -21.54 11.39
C TYR A 61 15.56 -21.48 12.91
N PRO A 62 16.14 -22.53 13.51
CA PRO A 62 16.40 -22.56 14.96
C PRO A 62 17.25 -21.36 15.40
N MET A 63 16.82 -20.66 16.46
CA MET A 63 17.46 -19.41 16.91
C MET A 63 18.92 -19.56 17.31
N ASP A 64 19.33 -20.74 17.76
CA ASP A 64 20.70 -21.06 18.18
C ASP A 64 21.64 -21.37 16.99
N GLU A 65 21.10 -21.86 15.87
CA GLU A 65 21.86 -22.20 14.67
C GLU A 65 21.84 -21.07 13.63
N GLU A 66 20.69 -20.44 13.44
CA GLU A 66 20.42 -19.47 12.38
C GLU A 66 19.64 -18.29 12.98
N PRO A 67 20.28 -17.40 13.79
CA PRO A 67 19.59 -16.33 14.54
C PRO A 67 19.03 -15.22 13.66
N VAL A 68 19.58 -15.06 12.44
CA VAL A 68 19.07 -14.16 11.41
C VAL A 68 18.74 -15.01 10.21
N ILE A 69 17.48 -14.94 9.75
CA ILE A 69 17.07 -15.63 8.53
C ILE A 69 17.87 -15.04 7.37
N PRO A 70 18.49 -15.87 6.51
CA PRO A 70 19.31 -15.37 5.43
C PRO A 70 18.47 -14.55 4.43
N PHE A 71 19.16 -13.70 3.66
CA PHE A 71 18.60 -13.01 2.52
C PHE A 71 19.71 -12.88 1.45
N PRO A 72 19.43 -13.11 0.16
CA PRO A 72 18.13 -13.42 -0.44
C PRO A 72 17.74 -14.91 -0.33
N ASP A 73 18.59 -15.74 0.29
CA ASP A 73 18.35 -17.16 0.48
C ASP A 73 17.28 -17.42 1.54
N PHE A 74 16.51 -18.50 1.38
CA PHE A 74 15.56 -19.00 2.36
C PHE A 74 15.44 -20.53 2.23
N LYS A 75 14.88 -21.19 3.25
CA LYS A 75 14.53 -22.61 3.14
C LYS A 75 13.32 -22.74 2.20
N PRO A 76 13.42 -23.51 1.11
CA PRO A 76 12.36 -23.60 0.11
C PRO A 76 11.13 -24.32 0.68
N ASN A 77 9.95 -23.81 0.36
CA ASN A 77 8.66 -24.42 0.65
C ASN A 77 7.74 -24.32 -0.59
N ARG A 78 6.53 -24.88 -0.51
CA ARG A 78 5.59 -24.91 -1.65
C ARG A 78 5.21 -23.51 -2.17
N HIS A 79 5.23 -22.51 -1.30
CA HIS A 79 4.80 -21.16 -1.61
C HIS A 79 5.96 -20.30 -2.12
N ASN A 80 7.02 -20.12 -1.32
CA ASN A 80 8.12 -19.20 -1.66
C ASN A 80 8.95 -19.62 -2.88
N THR A 81 8.91 -20.88 -3.29
CA THR A 81 9.60 -21.38 -4.50
C THR A 81 9.00 -20.89 -5.82
N ARG A 82 7.88 -20.15 -5.78
CA ARG A 82 7.25 -19.55 -6.95
C ARG A 82 7.96 -18.27 -7.42
N TRP A 83 8.80 -17.66 -6.58
CA TRP A 83 9.54 -16.44 -6.88
C TRP A 83 11.03 -16.68 -7.00
N GLN A 84 11.72 -15.79 -7.71
CA GLN A 84 13.16 -15.71 -7.65
C GLN A 84 13.60 -15.28 -6.23
N LYS A 85 14.76 -15.77 -5.78
CA LYS A 85 15.32 -15.36 -4.49
C LYS A 85 15.58 -13.85 -4.45
N GLY A 86 15.11 -13.21 -3.38
CA GLY A 86 15.22 -11.78 -3.16
C GLY A 86 14.21 -10.95 -3.94
N ASP A 87 13.38 -11.57 -4.77
CA ASP A 87 12.30 -10.89 -5.50
C ASP A 87 11.13 -10.57 -4.55
N TRP A 88 10.35 -9.55 -4.91
CA TRP A 88 9.18 -9.11 -4.17
C TRP A 88 7.89 -9.74 -4.72
N THR A 89 6.77 -9.61 -4.00
CA THR A 89 5.47 -10.22 -4.33
C THR A 89 4.45 -9.15 -4.77
N ASP A 90 3.16 -9.45 -4.61
CA ASP A 90 2.09 -8.53 -5.01
C ASP A 90 2.01 -7.26 -4.17
N ASP A 91 2.61 -7.23 -2.97
CA ASP A 91 2.67 -6.06 -2.11
C ASP A 91 3.40 -4.91 -2.81
N THR A 92 4.62 -5.19 -3.28
CA THR A 92 5.45 -4.22 -3.99
C THR A 92 4.95 -3.99 -5.41
N ASP A 93 4.50 -5.03 -6.11
CA ASP A 93 3.97 -4.87 -7.45
C ASP A 93 2.75 -3.93 -7.46
N GLN A 94 1.78 -4.15 -6.58
CA GLN A 94 0.59 -3.31 -6.53
C GLN A 94 0.91 -1.89 -6.03
N MET A 95 1.94 -1.71 -5.18
CA MET A 95 2.46 -0.37 -4.85
C MET A 95 3.03 0.34 -6.10
N ILE A 96 3.77 -0.37 -6.95
CA ILE A 96 4.30 0.15 -8.22
C ILE A 96 3.17 0.52 -9.19
N LEU A 97 2.07 -0.23 -9.23
CA LEU A 97 0.90 0.14 -10.04
C LEU A 97 0.28 1.47 -9.60
N ILE A 98 0.20 1.71 -8.28
CA ILE A 98 -0.26 3.00 -7.73
C ILE A 98 0.73 4.11 -8.06
N LEU A 99 2.04 3.87 -7.93
CA LEU A 99 3.08 4.81 -8.34
C LEU A 99 2.93 5.21 -9.81
N ARG A 100 2.73 4.24 -10.71
CA ARG A 100 2.54 4.49 -12.14
C ARG A 100 1.26 5.28 -12.43
N MET A 101 0.18 4.98 -11.72
CA MET A 101 -1.05 5.75 -11.81
C MET A 101 -0.81 7.21 -11.38
N PHE A 102 -0.08 7.45 -10.28
CA PHE A 102 0.26 8.81 -9.87
C PHE A 102 1.12 9.54 -10.89
N ILE A 103 2.10 8.89 -11.51
CA ILE A 103 2.89 9.52 -12.58
C ILE A 103 1.97 9.94 -13.75
N GLU A 104 1.14 9.02 -14.23
CA GLU A 104 0.29 9.24 -15.39
C GLU A 104 -0.82 10.27 -15.12
N ASN A 105 -1.39 10.26 -13.92
CA ASN A 105 -2.45 11.17 -13.50
C ASN A 105 -1.96 12.33 -12.63
N LYS A 106 -0.70 12.74 -12.81
CA LYS A 106 -0.13 13.97 -12.23
C LYS A 106 -0.34 14.10 -10.71
N GLY A 107 -0.10 13.02 -9.99
CA GLY A 107 -0.18 12.96 -8.52
C GLY A 107 -1.59 12.83 -7.97
N ASN A 108 -2.61 12.69 -8.82
CA ASN A 108 -4.00 12.53 -8.42
C ASN A 108 -4.45 11.08 -8.54
N VAL A 109 -5.36 10.63 -7.67
CA VAL A 109 -5.95 9.29 -7.79
C VAL A 109 -6.93 9.25 -8.96
N ASP A 110 -6.71 8.31 -9.87
CA ASP A 110 -7.69 7.88 -10.88
C ASP A 110 -8.03 6.41 -10.63
N ALA A 111 -9.27 6.17 -10.19
CA ALA A 111 -9.74 4.84 -9.83
C ALA A 111 -9.90 3.93 -11.06
N LYS A 112 -10.29 4.49 -12.21
CA LYS A 112 -10.40 3.70 -13.43
C LYS A 112 -9.01 3.27 -13.91
N LEU A 113 -8.07 4.22 -13.95
CA LEU A 113 -6.70 3.96 -14.37
C LEU A 113 -5.99 2.94 -13.45
N PHE A 114 -6.12 3.07 -12.12
CA PHE A 114 -5.56 2.06 -11.22
C PHE A 114 -6.25 0.70 -11.39
N GLY A 115 -7.57 0.67 -11.60
CA GLY A 115 -8.31 -0.56 -11.87
C GLY A 115 -7.85 -1.27 -13.15
N GLU A 116 -7.60 -0.51 -14.23
CA GLU A 116 -7.07 -1.02 -15.50
C GLU A 116 -5.67 -1.61 -15.31
N LYS A 117 -4.77 -0.88 -14.65
CA LYS A 117 -3.41 -1.35 -14.33
C LYS A 117 -3.42 -2.62 -13.48
N LEU A 118 -4.29 -2.68 -12.47
CA LEU A 118 -4.44 -3.85 -11.62
C LEU A 118 -4.97 -5.07 -12.38
N ARG A 119 -5.97 -4.88 -13.25
CA ARG A 119 -6.52 -5.97 -14.08
C ARG A 119 -5.49 -6.46 -15.12
N GLU A 120 -4.72 -5.56 -15.71
CA GLU A 120 -3.62 -5.93 -16.62
C GLU A 120 -2.53 -6.73 -15.88
N TRP A 121 -2.07 -6.22 -14.74
CA TRP A 121 -1.07 -6.92 -13.92
C TRP A 121 -1.54 -8.30 -13.48
N VAL A 122 -2.80 -8.48 -13.07
CA VAL A 122 -3.34 -9.81 -12.76
C VAL A 122 -3.17 -10.78 -13.94
N GLY A 123 -3.40 -10.30 -15.16
CA GLY A 123 -3.30 -11.13 -16.37
C GLY A 123 -1.87 -11.42 -16.82
N SER A 124 -0.90 -10.54 -16.57
CA SER A 124 0.44 -10.67 -17.17
C SER A 124 1.64 -10.32 -16.30
N GLY A 125 1.45 -9.86 -15.07
CA GLY A 125 2.51 -9.28 -14.24
C GLY A 125 3.19 -8.09 -14.94
N PHE A 126 4.42 -7.78 -14.56
CA PHE A 126 5.28 -6.86 -15.30
C PHE A 126 6.03 -7.60 -16.41
N LYS A 127 5.48 -7.59 -17.63
CA LYS A 127 6.09 -8.23 -18.80
C LYS A 127 7.52 -7.76 -19.06
N GLU A 128 7.82 -6.50 -18.76
CA GLU A 128 9.15 -5.92 -18.89
C GLU A 128 10.18 -6.49 -17.91
N LEU A 129 9.73 -7.18 -16.84
CA LEU A 129 10.58 -7.94 -15.91
C LEU A 129 10.62 -9.44 -16.26
N GLY A 130 9.78 -9.88 -17.21
CA GLY A 130 9.69 -11.28 -17.64
C GLY A 130 8.49 -12.03 -17.05
N ASP A 131 7.60 -11.34 -16.34
CA ASP A 131 6.42 -11.95 -15.77
C ASP A 131 5.44 -12.43 -16.84
N ILE A 132 4.67 -13.46 -16.48
CA ILE A 132 3.62 -14.04 -17.31
C ILE A 132 2.23 -13.92 -16.67
N ALA A 133 2.15 -13.55 -15.39
CA ALA A 133 0.93 -13.33 -14.62
C ALA A 133 1.27 -12.59 -13.32
N GLY A 134 0.29 -11.88 -12.75
CA GLY A 134 0.40 -11.32 -11.41
C GLY A 134 0.34 -12.44 -10.37
N MET A 135 1.43 -12.68 -9.65
CA MET A 135 1.51 -13.72 -8.62
C MET A 135 1.27 -13.13 -7.24
N GLY A 136 0.58 -13.87 -6.37
CA GLY A 136 0.33 -13.46 -4.97
C GLY A 136 -1.08 -12.94 -4.71
N LEU A 137 -1.86 -12.65 -5.77
CA LEU A 137 -3.21 -12.07 -5.71
C LEU A 137 -4.10 -12.60 -4.57
N GLY A 138 -4.29 -11.75 -3.56
CA GLY A 138 -5.19 -12.02 -2.44
C GLY A 138 -6.66 -12.18 -2.84
N GLN A 139 -7.42 -12.97 -2.05
CA GLN A 139 -8.82 -13.31 -2.32
C GLN A 139 -9.74 -12.08 -2.46
N THR A 140 -9.56 -11.07 -1.61
CA THR A 140 -10.34 -9.82 -1.66
C THR A 140 -10.08 -9.02 -2.94
N VAL A 141 -8.85 -8.99 -3.41
CA VAL A 141 -8.52 -8.31 -4.67
C VAL A 141 -9.10 -9.10 -5.84
N GLY A 142 -8.96 -10.43 -5.84
CA GLY A 142 -9.56 -11.29 -6.86
C GLY A 142 -11.08 -11.13 -6.97
N SER A 143 -11.79 -11.08 -5.83
CA SER A 143 -13.26 -10.98 -5.82
C SER A 143 -13.80 -9.68 -6.43
N VAL A 144 -13.03 -8.58 -6.39
CA VAL A 144 -13.40 -7.32 -7.05
C VAL A 144 -12.84 -7.23 -8.47
N VAL A 145 -11.56 -7.57 -8.68
CA VAL A 145 -10.88 -7.35 -9.97
C VAL A 145 -11.45 -8.22 -11.08
N PHE A 146 -12.05 -9.37 -10.78
CA PHE A 146 -12.71 -10.20 -11.79
C PHE A 146 -14.19 -9.84 -12.02
N HIS A 147 -14.77 -8.90 -11.27
CA HIS A 147 -16.15 -8.45 -11.48
C HIS A 147 -16.27 -7.63 -12.78
N GLU A 148 -17.29 -7.88 -13.61
CA GLU A 148 -17.40 -7.25 -14.94
C GLU A 148 -17.41 -5.71 -14.87
N ASP A 149 -18.11 -5.15 -13.87
CA ASP A 149 -18.23 -3.70 -13.68
C ASP A 149 -17.06 -3.03 -12.94
N PHE A 150 -16.02 -3.75 -12.51
CA PHE A 150 -14.96 -3.20 -11.66
C PHE A 150 -14.22 -2.01 -12.28
N LEU A 151 -13.97 -2.03 -13.60
CA LEU A 151 -13.25 -0.92 -14.25
C LEU A 151 -14.08 0.35 -14.34
N GLU A 152 -15.40 0.23 -14.46
CA GLU A 152 -16.30 1.39 -14.56
C GLU A 152 -16.75 1.87 -13.18
N ASN A 153 -16.92 0.96 -12.22
CA ASN A 153 -17.47 1.24 -10.89
C ASN A 153 -16.68 0.55 -9.75
N PRO A 154 -15.37 0.80 -9.59
CA PRO A 154 -14.53 0.04 -8.67
C PRO A 154 -15.00 0.14 -7.21
N PHE A 155 -15.37 1.34 -6.77
CA PHE A 155 -15.88 1.58 -5.41
C PHE A 155 -17.18 0.80 -5.15
N SER A 156 -18.14 0.85 -6.08
CA SER A 156 -19.43 0.20 -5.90
C SER A 156 -19.31 -1.32 -5.94
N VAL A 157 -18.43 -1.87 -6.77
CA VAL A 157 -18.11 -3.30 -6.78
C VAL A 157 -17.50 -3.72 -5.44
N SER A 158 -16.51 -2.98 -4.94
CA SER A 158 -15.89 -3.30 -3.64
C SER A 158 -16.90 -3.19 -2.49
N LYS A 159 -17.77 -2.17 -2.49
CA LYS A 159 -18.89 -2.03 -1.52
C LYS A 159 -19.82 -3.24 -1.59
N TRP A 160 -20.21 -3.66 -2.79
CA TRP A 160 -21.10 -4.80 -3.01
C TRP A 160 -20.46 -6.10 -2.48
N VAL A 161 -19.20 -6.38 -2.81
CA VAL A 161 -18.46 -7.55 -2.32
C VAL A 161 -18.41 -7.52 -0.78
N TRP A 162 -18.08 -6.37 -0.19
CA TRP A 162 -18.03 -6.20 1.25
C TRP A 162 -19.39 -6.43 1.93
N ILE A 163 -20.48 -5.87 1.40
CA ILE A 163 -21.84 -6.11 1.93
C ILE A 163 -22.19 -7.60 1.87
N ASN A 164 -21.94 -8.26 0.73
CA ASN A 164 -22.24 -9.69 0.55
C ASN A 164 -21.33 -10.61 1.38
N SER A 165 -20.22 -10.11 1.89
CA SER A 165 -19.39 -10.80 2.89
C SER A 165 -19.88 -10.63 4.33
N ASN A 166 -21.10 -10.10 4.54
CA ASN A 166 -21.61 -9.65 5.83
C ASN A 166 -20.74 -8.56 6.49
N LYS A 167 -20.12 -7.70 5.67
CA LYS A 167 -19.24 -6.61 6.13
C LYS A 167 -18.04 -7.11 6.96
N ALA A 168 -17.46 -8.26 6.58
CA ALA A 168 -16.42 -8.92 7.37
C ALA A 168 -15.02 -8.93 6.72
N MET A 169 -14.87 -8.41 5.50
CA MET A 169 -13.62 -8.46 4.72
C MET A 169 -12.59 -7.39 5.11
N ALA A 170 -11.98 -7.52 6.28
CA ALA A 170 -10.92 -6.62 6.77
C ALA A 170 -9.49 -7.15 6.52
N ALA A 171 -9.20 -7.51 5.28
CA ALA A 171 -7.87 -7.97 4.89
C ALA A 171 -6.87 -6.82 4.71
N ASN A 172 -5.57 -7.09 4.90
CA ASN A 172 -4.45 -6.16 4.78
C ASN A 172 -4.03 -5.82 3.33
N GLY A 173 -4.64 -6.43 2.31
CA GLY A 173 -4.20 -6.26 0.91
C GLY A 173 -4.28 -4.82 0.36
N ALA A 174 -5.02 -3.90 1.00
CA ALA A 174 -4.92 -2.47 0.70
C ALA A 174 -3.76 -1.79 1.44
N LEU A 175 -3.51 -2.19 2.69
CA LEU A 175 -2.47 -1.63 3.54
C LEU A 175 -1.08 -1.86 2.94
N MET A 176 -0.85 -3.06 2.41
CA MET A 176 0.44 -3.49 1.86
C MET A 176 1.01 -2.62 0.73
N ARG A 177 0.13 -1.94 0.00
CA ARG A 177 0.47 -1.20 -1.23
C ARG A 177 0.27 0.30 -1.14
N THR A 178 -0.34 0.81 -0.06
CA THR A 178 -0.78 2.20 0.04
C THR A 178 0.26 3.15 0.60
N SER A 179 1.43 2.67 1.05
CA SER A 179 2.54 3.50 1.58
C SER A 179 2.90 4.67 0.65
N ILE A 180 2.90 4.45 -0.67
CA ILE A 180 3.13 5.47 -1.71
C ILE A 180 2.15 6.65 -1.66
N ALA A 181 0.90 6.46 -1.20
CA ALA A 181 -0.06 7.55 -1.06
C ALA A 181 0.37 8.57 0.00
N GLY A 182 1.15 8.15 1.02
CA GLY A 182 1.77 9.04 2.00
C GLY A 182 2.97 9.83 1.44
N CYS A 183 3.50 9.44 0.28
CA CYS A 183 4.65 10.07 -0.38
C CYS A 183 4.24 11.12 -1.41
N VAL A 184 2.97 11.16 -1.82
CA VAL A 184 2.44 12.10 -2.81
C VAL A 184 1.57 13.13 -2.11
N ASN A 185 1.73 14.41 -2.46
CA ASN A 185 0.99 15.52 -1.83
C ASN A 185 1.14 15.56 -0.28
N PHE A 186 2.29 15.12 0.25
CA PHE A 186 2.48 14.90 1.69
C PHE A 186 2.36 16.17 2.57
N ASN A 187 2.47 17.36 1.97
CA ASN A 187 2.24 18.64 2.65
C ASN A 187 0.74 18.98 2.84
N ASN A 188 -0.16 18.20 2.24
CA ASN A 188 -1.60 18.35 2.38
C ASN A 188 -2.19 17.08 3.00
N THR A 189 -2.29 17.07 4.34
CA THR A 189 -2.84 15.96 5.11
C THR A 189 -4.22 15.50 4.61
N GLN A 190 -5.12 16.44 4.28
CA GLN A 190 -6.46 16.07 3.80
C GLN A 190 -6.40 15.39 2.43
N GLY A 191 -5.53 15.87 1.54
CA GLY A 191 -5.26 15.24 0.25
C GLY A 191 -4.72 13.81 0.39
N VAL A 192 -3.74 13.60 1.28
CA VAL A 192 -3.20 12.27 1.57
C VAL A 192 -4.29 11.34 2.07
N LEU A 193 -5.07 11.75 3.08
CA LEU A 193 -6.14 10.92 3.64
C LEU A 193 -7.20 10.57 2.59
N ALA A 194 -7.64 11.56 1.78
CA ALA A 194 -8.65 11.33 0.75
C ALA A 194 -8.14 10.37 -0.35
N ASN A 195 -6.88 10.52 -0.79
CA ASN A 195 -6.26 9.63 -1.76
C ASN A 195 -6.11 8.21 -1.20
N THR A 196 -5.67 8.06 0.05
CA THR A 196 -5.54 6.77 0.71
C THR A 196 -6.90 6.07 0.86
N ILE A 197 -7.94 6.81 1.27
CA ILE A 197 -9.31 6.28 1.40
C ILE A 197 -9.79 5.76 0.04
N ALA A 198 -9.59 6.53 -1.04
CA ALA A 198 -9.95 6.11 -2.39
C ALA A 198 -9.21 4.82 -2.79
N LEU A 199 -7.89 4.79 -2.72
CA LEU A 199 -7.09 3.61 -3.07
C LEU A 199 -7.45 2.36 -2.25
N CYS A 200 -7.81 2.53 -0.98
CA CYS A 200 -8.31 1.44 -0.14
C CYS A 200 -9.68 0.95 -0.60
N LYS A 201 -10.68 1.85 -0.68
CA LYS A 201 -12.08 1.53 -1.01
C LYS A 201 -12.26 0.94 -2.40
N MET A 202 -11.27 1.06 -3.29
CA MET A 202 -11.32 0.41 -4.59
C MET A 202 -11.33 -1.12 -4.52
N THR A 203 -10.71 -1.72 -3.51
CA THR A 203 -10.74 -3.18 -3.35
C THR A 203 -11.11 -3.65 -1.95
N HIS A 204 -10.78 -2.87 -0.92
CA HIS A 204 -11.06 -3.16 0.48
C HIS A 204 -11.96 -2.07 1.06
N TYR A 205 -13.28 -2.28 0.96
CA TYR A 205 -14.26 -1.30 1.42
C TYR A 205 -14.40 -1.22 2.94
N ASP A 206 -13.90 -2.19 3.70
CA ASP A 206 -14.08 -2.22 5.16
C ASP A 206 -13.40 -1.04 5.86
N ILE A 207 -14.10 -0.40 6.81
CA ILE A 207 -13.58 0.75 7.55
C ILE A 207 -12.28 0.42 8.29
N ARG A 208 -12.08 -0.82 8.75
CA ARG A 208 -10.83 -1.23 9.42
C ARG A 208 -9.63 -1.17 8.47
N CYS A 209 -9.83 -1.53 7.20
CA CYS A 209 -8.79 -1.39 6.17
C CYS A 209 -8.47 0.09 5.93
N ILE A 210 -9.49 0.93 5.82
CA ILE A 210 -9.34 2.38 5.64
C ILE A 210 -8.55 2.99 6.80
N ILE A 211 -8.92 2.68 8.04
CA ILE A 211 -8.21 3.15 9.23
C ILE A 211 -6.76 2.68 9.21
N SER A 212 -6.49 1.44 8.85
CA SER A 212 -5.11 0.95 8.77
C SER A 212 -4.28 1.71 7.74
N CYS A 213 -4.79 1.85 6.51
CA CYS A 213 -4.09 2.53 5.43
C CYS A 213 -3.85 4.00 5.78
N THR A 214 -4.86 4.69 6.32
CA THR A 214 -4.77 6.10 6.69
C THR A 214 -3.82 6.33 7.86
N THR A 215 -3.76 5.44 8.85
CA THR A 215 -2.76 5.52 9.94
C THR A 215 -1.33 5.45 9.37
N ALA A 216 -1.02 4.46 8.53
CA ALA A 216 0.32 4.30 7.97
C ALA A 216 0.73 5.48 7.08
N THR A 217 -0.16 5.88 6.16
CA THR A 217 0.10 6.99 5.23
C THR A 217 0.14 8.37 5.91
N TYR A 218 -0.61 8.56 7.00
CA TYR A 218 -0.53 9.75 7.83
C TYR A 218 0.83 9.87 8.51
N ILE A 219 1.36 8.77 9.08
CA ILE A 219 2.71 8.76 9.69
C ILE A 219 3.75 9.10 8.63
N ILE A 220 3.71 8.42 7.47
CA ILE A 220 4.65 8.65 6.36
C ILE A 220 4.62 10.11 5.92
N SER A 221 3.45 10.64 5.59
CA SER A 221 3.30 12.03 5.12
C SER A 221 3.72 13.06 6.17
N THR A 222 3.45 12.80 7.46
CA THR A 222 3.88 13.67 8.56
C THR A 222 5.40 13.73 8.66
N VAL A 223 6.09 12.57 8.58
CA VAL A 223 7.56 12.53 8.60
C VAL A 223 8.14 13.28 7.40
N LEU A 224 7.66 13.00 6.19
CA LEU A 224 8.13 13.65 4.96
C LEU A 224 7.86 15.17 4.98
N SER A 225 6.68 15.59 5.42
CA SER A 225 6.33 17.01 5.57
C SER A 225 7.24 17.73 6.56
N ARG A 226 7.55 17.10 7.70
CA ARG A 226 8.48 17.68 8.69
C ARG A 226 9.91 17.78 8.11
N LEU A 227 10.43 16.73 7.49
CA LEU A 227 11.77 16.76 6.87
C LEU A 227 11.87 17.72 5.68
N CYS A 228 10.76 17.98 4.97
CA CYS A 228 10.74 18.92 3.86
C CYS A 228 10.70 20.39 4.32
N ASN A 229 9.98 20.68 5.41
CA ASN A 229 9.74 22.05 5.87
C ASN A 229 10.76 22.54 6.91
N VAL A 230 11.54 21.64 7.49
CA VAL A 230 12.47 21.97 8.58
C VAL A 230 13.90 21.89 8.06
N GLY A 231 14.67 22.99 8.16
CA GLY A 231 16.11 23.02 7.89
C GLY A 231 16.97 22.34 8.97
N ILE A 232 16.41 21.36 9.68
CA ILE A 232 17.00 20.59 10.77
C ILE A 232 16.87 19.12 10.37
N ASP A 233 17.92 18.33 10.59
CA ASP A 233 17.94 16.88 10.26
C ASP A 233 17.05 16.02 11.19
N GLU A 234 16.25 16.64 12.07
CA GLU A 234 15.40 15.99 13.06
C GLU A 234 13.92 15.99 12.62
N ILE A 235 13.25 14.85 12.74
CA ILE A 235 11.82 14.72 12.41
C ILE A 235 10.97 15.55 13.38
N VAL A 236 11.26 15.50 14.69
CA VAL A 236 10.63 16.34 15.72
C VAL A 236 11.73 16.99 16.55
N PRO A 237 11.96 18.31 16.39
CA PRO A 237 13.05 19.01 17.05
C PRO A 237 13.06 18.81 18.58
N GLY A 238 14.22 18.46 19.12
CA GLY A 238 14.44 18.35 20.58
C GLY A 238 13.82 17.10 21.22
N THR A 239 13.51 16.07 20.44
CA THR A 239 13.02 14.79 20.96
C THR A 239 13.96 13.64 20.59
N SER A 240 14.00 12.59 21.41
CA SER A 240 14.67 11.35 21.04
C SER A 240 13.89 10.62 19.92
N VAL A 241 14.52 9.66 19.24
CA VAL A 241 13.86 8.83 18.23
C VAL A 241 12.64 8.11 18.82
N ALA A 242 12.76 7.57 20.03
CA ALA A 242 11.64 6.94 20.74
C ALA A 242 10.48 7.92 21.02
N GLN A 243 10.78 9.14 21.48
CA GLN A 243 9.76 10.17 21.69
C GLN A 243 9.11 10.62 20.39
N THR A 244 9.89 10.80 19.32
CA THR A 244 9.38 11.10 17.97
C THR A 244 8.37 10.04 17.53
N VAL A 245 8.72 8.76 17.65
CA VAL A 245 7.84 7.65 17.23
C VAL A 245 6.54 7.63 18.02
N GLU A 246 6.57 7.78 19.34
CA GLU A 246 5.34 7.81 20.14
C GLU A 246 4.45 9.02 19.82
N LEU A 247 5.04 10.20 19.54
CA LEU A 247 4.28 11.37 19.11
C LEU A 247 3.59 11.14 17.75
N LEU A 248 4.31 10.55 16.78
CA LEU A 248 3.74 10.20 15.47
C LEU A 248 2.57 9.21 15.61
N ILE A 249 2.74 8.18 16.45
CA ILE A 249 1.70 7.19 16.72
C ILE A 249 0.50 7.85 17.38
N MET A 250 0.71 8.70 18.39
CA MET A 250 -0.37 9.41 19.09
C MET A 250 -1.18 10.30 18.13
N ASP A 251 -0.50 11.07 17.27
CA ASP A 251 -1.15 11.93 16.27
C ASP A 251 -1.96 11.10 15.26
N ALA A 252 -1.39 9.99 14.77
CA ALA A 252 -2.06 9.09 13.84
C ALA A 252 -3.30 8.43 14.47
N LYS A 253 -3.22 8.01 15.75
CA LYS A 253 -4.35 7.46 16.50
C LYS A 253 -5.48 8.48 16.64
N ARG A 254 -5.16 9.76 16.88
CA ARG A 254 -6.18 10.82 16.95
C ARG A 254 -6.95 10.95 15.63
N VAL A 255 -6.24 10.99 14.50
CA VAL A 255 -6.84 11.07 13.15
C VAL A 255 -7.66 9.81 12.83
N ALA A 256 -7.13 8.63 13.13
CA ALA A 256 -7.84 7.36 12.97
C ALA A 256 -9.16 7.34 13.76
N LYS A 257 -9.15 7.83 15.01
CA LYS A 257 -10.35 7.92 15.83
C LYS A 257 -11.39 8.85 15.22
N GLU A 258 -10.97 10.04 14.79
CA GLU A 258 -11.84 11.02 14.14
C GLU A 258 -12.49 10.42 12.87
N LEU A 259 -11.70 9.75 12.04
CA LEU A 259 -12.17 9.06 10.82
C LEU A 259 -13.17 7.94 11.13
N LEU A 260 -12.84 7.06 12.07
CA LEU A 260 -13.65 5.88 12.39
C LEU A 260 -15.03 6.28 12.90
N PHE A 261 -15.10 7.24 13.83
CA PHE A 261 -16.36 7.69 14.43
C PHE A 261 -17.14 8.70 13.57
N ALA A 262 -16.53 9.25 12.52
CA ALA A 262 -17.22 10.06 11.53
C ALA A 262 -17.95 9.21 10.45
N CYS A 263 -17.53 7.96 10.25
CA CYS A 263 -18.13 7.11 9.22
C CYS A 263 -19.53 6.59 9.61
N LYS A 264 -20.32 6.21 8.61
CA LYS A 264 -21.67 5.62 8.79
C LYS A 264 -21.77 4.20 8.20
N MET A 265 -20.63 3.53 8.04
CA MET A 265 -20.52 2.25 7.33
C MET A 265 -21.06 1.06 8.13
N VAL A 266 -21.01 1.16 9.46
CA VAL A 266 -21.55 0.19 10.42
C VAL A 266 -22.17 0.91 11.61
N ASP A 267 -22.92 0.18 12.44
CA ASP A 267 -23.50 0.73 13.65
C ASP A 267 -22.43 1.16 14.68
N LYS A 268 -22.85 2.01 15.63
CA LYS A 268 -21.96 2.58 16.65
C LYS A 268 -21.34 1.55 17.58
N GLU A 269 -22.01 0.41 17.80
CA GLU A 269 -21.50 -0.66 18.65
C GLU A 269 -20.29 -1.32 17.98
N LYS A 270 -20.41 -1.66 16.70
CA LYS A 270 -19.29 -2.16 15.88
C LYS A 270 -18.15 -1.15 15.77
N LEU A 271 -18.44 0.15 15.58
CA LEU A 271 -17.37 1.16 15.57
C LEU A 271 -16.58 1.19 16.88
N THR A 272 -17.27 1.02 18.01
CA THR A 272 -16.63 0.93 19.33
C THR A 272 -15.77 -0.32 19.43
N GLN A 273 -16.28 -1.48 19.02
CA GLN A 273 -15.52 -2.75 18.99
C GLN A 273 -14.26 -2.64 18.10
N TYR A 274 -14.39 -2.06 16.91
CA TYR A 274 -13.27 -1.84 16.00
C TYR A 274 -12.23 -0.88 16.57
N TRP A 275 -12.65 0.13 17.34
CA TRP A 275 -11.72 1.02 18.03
C TRP A 275 -10.97 0.29 19.15
N ASP A 276 -11.66 -0.55 19.93
CA ASP A 276 -11.04 -1.34 20.99
C ASP A 276 -10.02 -2.34 20.43
N GLU A 277 -10.34 -2.98 19.30
CA GLU A 277 -9.39 -3.83 18.57
C GLU A 277 -8.18 -3.04 18.06
N TYR A 278 -8.42 -1.88 17.45
CA TYR A 278 -7.35 -1.00 16.98
C TYR A 278 -6.42 -0.61 18.14
N GLU A 279 -6.97 -0.14 19.26
CA GLU A 279 -6.20 0.21 20.46
C GLU A 279 -5.40 -0.97 21.02
N LYS A 280 -5.99 -2.17 21.04
CA LYS A 280 -5.31 -3.40 21.46
C LYS A 280 -4.06 -3.64 20.62
N TYR A 281 -4.17 -3.71 19.29
CA TYR A 281 -3.03 -4.04 18.43
C TYR A 281 -2.01 -2.90 18.34
N MET A 282 -2.44 -1.64 18.35
CA MET A 282 -1.57 -0.46 18.35
C MET A 282 -0.75 -0.32 19.64
N SER A 283 -1.15 -1.00 20.71
CA SER A 283 -0.50 -0.96 22.02
C SER A 283 0.33 -2.23 22.32
N ALA A 284 0.45 -3.14 21.35
CA ALA A 284 1.28 -4.33 21.49
C ALA A 284 2.73 -3.97 21.85
N THR A 285 3.30 -4.76 22.75
CA THR A 285 4.69 -4.60 23.21
C THR A 285 5.59 -5.73 22.73
N GLU A 286 5.02 -6.90 22.49
CA GLU A 286 5.71 -8.04 21.89
C GLU A 286 4.92 -8.64 20.74
N PHE A 287 5.60 -9.29 19.80
CA PHE A 287 4.94 -9.83 18.60
C PHE A 287 3.94 -10.94 18.93
N VAL A 288 4.16 -11.68 20.02
CA VAL A 288 3.23 -12.71 20.51
C VAL A 288 1.84 -12.13 20.84
N ASP A 289 1.75 -10.84 21.20
CA ASP A 289 0.48 -10.16 21.50
C ASP A 289 -0.40 -10.00 20.24
N LEU A 290 0.20 -10.11 19.05
CA LEU A 290 -0.44 -9.89 17.76
C LEU A 290 -0.96 -11.19 17.14
N ASP A 291 -0.47 -12.36 17.57
CA ASP A 291 -0.93 -13.67 17.11
C ASP A 291 -0.93 -13.78 15.57
N LEU A 292 0.22 -13.43 14.95
CA LEU A 292 0.34 -13.18 13.51
C LEU A 292 0.15 -14.43 12.63
N SER A 293 0.47 -15.63 13.15
CA SER A 293 0.31 -16.88 12.40
C SER A 293 -1.03 -17.60 12.61
N ASN A 294 -1.99 -16.95 13.27
CA ASN A 294 -3.33 -17.51 13.44
C ASN A 294 -4.07 -17.58 12.10
N GLN A 295 -4.33 -18.80 11.65
CA GLN A 295 -4.92 -19.11 10.35
C GLN A 295 -6.30 -18.45 10.12
N SER A 296 -7.10 -18.21 11.16
CA SER A 296 -8.43 -17.61 10.98
C SER A 296 -8.38 -16.09 10.78
N SER A 297 -7.22 -15.46 11.00
CA SER A 297 -7.05 -14.01 10.96
C SER A 297 -5.68 -13.59 10.40
N ILE A 298 -5.06 -14.45 9.62
CA ILE A 298 -3.67 -14.33 9.14
C ILE A 298 -3.42 -13.00 8.43
N GLY A 299 -4.31 -12.61 7.50
CA GLY A 299 -4.25 -11.33 6.79
C GLY A 299 -5.06 -10.20 7.42
N TYR A 300 -5.34 -10.23 8.73
CA TYR A 300 -6.16 -9.19 9.36
C TYR A 300 -5.43 -7.85 9.44
N THR A 301 -6.06 -6.80 8.90
CA THR A 301 -5.44 -5.48 8.71
C THR A 301 -4.90 -4.82 10.00
N TYR A 302 -5.58 -4.96 11.14
CA TYR A 302 -5.10 -4.38 12.40
C TYR A 302 -3.94 -5.16 13.04
N LYS A 303 -3.86 -6.48 12.82
CA LYS A 303 -2.67 -7.26 13.23
C LYS A 303 -1.44 -6.79 12.44
N CYS A 304 -1.60 -6.64 11.12
CA CYS A 304 -0.55 -6.14 10.23
C CYS A 304 -0.08 -4.72 10.60
N LEU A 305 -1.02 -3.78 10.79
CA LEU A 305 -0.68 -2.44 11.25
C LEU A 305 -0.01 -2.44 12.62
N GLY A 306 -0.54 -3.21 13.59
CA GLY A 306 0.04 -3.35 14.93
C GLY A 306 1.48 -3.87 14.88
N ALA A 307 1.77 -4.83 14.00
CA ALA A 307 3.12 -5.34 13.77
C ALA A 307 4.06 -4.24 13.26
N ALA A 308 3.63 -3.45 12.28
CA ALA A 308 4.41 -2.35 11.74
C ALA A 308 4.71 -1.26 12.79
N ILE A 309 3.72 -0.94 13.64
CA ILE A 309 3.87 0.04 14.72
C ILE A 309 4.79 -0.49 15.83
N LEU A 310 4.69 -1.76 16.19
CA LEU A 310 5.63 -2.40 17.11
C LEU A 310 7.06 -2.39 16.53
N CYS A 311 7.22 -2.63 15.22
CA CYS A 311 8.52 -2.51 14.56
C CYS A 311 9.10 -1.10 14.67
N MET A 312 8.28 -0.05 14.50
CA MET A 312 8.75 1.34 14.69
C MET A 312 9.28 1.55 16.11
N ARG A 313 8.57 1.06 17.13
CA ARG A 313 9.02 1.16 18.53
C ARG A 313 10.31 0.38 18.78
N LYS A 314 10.41 -0.85 18.28
CA LYS A 314 11.60 -1.70 18.43
C LYS A 314 12.82 -1.08 17.71
N LEU A 315 12.63 -0.52 16.51
CA LEU A 315 13.67 0.22 15.80
C LEU A 315 14.11 1.45 16.62
N ALA A 316 13.17 2.27 17.06
CA ALA A 316 13.46 3.46 17.86
C ALA A 316 14.21 3.12 19.15
N ALA A 317 13.84 2.03 19.83
CA ALA A 317 14.53 1.54 21.01
C ALA A 317 15.98 1.13 20.70
N ARG A 318 16.23 0.42 19.59
CA ARG A 318 17.58 0.04 19.14
C ARG A 318 18.46 1.25 18.80
N LEU A 319 17.87 2.27 18.18
CA LEU A 319 18.55 3.51 17.82
C LEU A 319 18.74 4.48 19.00
N SER A 320 18.04 4.27 20.12
CA SER A 320 18.10 5.15 21.31
C SER A 320 18.97 4.57 22.44
N LYS A 321 19.68 3.45 22.22
CA LYS A 321 20.61 2.88 23.21
C LYS A 321 21.82 3.81 23.43
N ASP A 322 22.46 3.68 24.60
CA ASP A 322 23.72 4.40 24.90
C ASP A 322 24.80 4.11 23.85
N GLU A 323 24.88 2.85 23.40
CA GLU A 323 25.61 2.41 22.22
C GLU A 323 24.58 2.01 21.14
N PRO A 324 24.20 2.93 20.24
CA PRO A 324 23.15 2.66 19.25
C PRO A 324 23.64 1.68 18.18
N GLU A 325 22.76 0.78 17.77
CA GLU A 325 23.00 -0.08 16.61
C GLU A 325 23.04 0.76 15.33
N GLN A 326 23.80 0.30 14.33
CA GLN A 326 23.77 0.93 13.00
C GLN A 326 22.36 0.78 12.41
N PRO A 327 21.80 1.82 11.75
CA PRO A 327 20.42 1.80 11.25
C PRO A 327 20.07 0.63 10.34
N ASP A 328 21.00 0.23 9.47
CA ASP A 328 20.84 -0.92 8.57
C ASP A 328 20.75 -2.23 9.34
N VAL A 329 21.64 -2.44 10.31
CA VAL A 329 21.61 -3.60 11.21
C VAL A 329 20.31 -3.62 12.01
N ALA A 330 19.90 -2.49 12.59
CA ALA A 330 18.69 -2.39 13.38
C ALA A 330 17.43 -2.67 12.53
N PHE A 331 17.36 -2.14 11.30
CA PHE A 331 16.29 -2.43 10.33
C PHE A 331 16.18 -3.94 10.08
N ARG A 332 17.30 -4.60 9.75
CA ARG A 332 17.32 -6.03 9.46
C ARG A 332 16.91 -6.88 10.65
N LEU A 333 17.40 -6.54 11.85
CA LEU A 333 17.08 -7.28 13.07
C LEU A 333 15.61 -7.15 13.46
N VAL A 334 15.03 -5.96 13.34
CA VAL A 334 13.60 -5.75 13.62
C VAL A 334 12.72 -6.52 12.64
N LEU A 335 13.04 -6.48 11.34
CA LEU A 335 12.29 -7.29 10.36
C LEU A 335 12.50 -8.79 10.60
N ASN A 336 13.71 -9.24 10.94
CA ASN A 336 13.98 -10.64 11.30
C ASN A 336 13.12 -11.12 12.47
N GLU A 337 12.99 -10.30 13.52
CA GLU A 337 12.10 -10.62 14.64
C GLU A 337 10.65 -10.76 14.19
N LEU A 338 10.17 -9.87 13.32
CA LEU A 338 8.81 -9.90 12.79
C LEU A 338 8.54 -11.15 11.94
N ILE A 339 9.36 -11.41 10.93
CA ILE A 339 9.13 -12.53 9.99
C ILE A 339 9.24 -13.89 10.69
N ARG A 340 9.94 -13.95 11.83
CA ARG A 340 10.01 -15.16 12.67
C ARG A 340 8.69 -15.59 13.28
N GLU A 341 7.71 -14.72 13.30
CA GLU A 341 6.35 -15.06 13.73
C GLU A 341 5.56 -15.86 12.68
N GLY A 342 6.07 -15.90 11.44
CA GLY A 342 5.37 -16.50 10.30
C GLY A 342 4.07 -15.78 9.99
N GLY A 343 3.05 -16.53 9.56
CA GLY A 343 1.76 -15.98 9.16
C GLY A 343 1.87 -15.25 7.81
N ASP A 344 1.28 -14.05 7.74
CA ASP A 344 1.31 -13.19 6.55
C ASP A 344 2.59 -12.34 6.52
N ALA A 345 3.74 -13.03 6.53
CA ALA A 345 5.02 -12.45 6.89
C ALA A 345 5.53 -11.42 5.86
N ASP A 346 5.31 -11.65 4.56
CA ASP A 346 5.61 -10.71 3.48
C ASP A 346 4.85 -9.39 3.66
N THR A 347 3.53 -9.44 3.81
CA THR A 347 2.73 -8.22 4.01
C THR A 347 3.01 -7.51 5.31
N ASN A 348 3.15 -8.25 6.42
CA ASN A 348 3.54 -7.65 7.69
C ASN A 348 4.88 -6.92 7.57
N ALA A 349 5.86 -7.54 6.91
CA ALA A 349 7.18 -6.96 6.74
C ALA A 349 7.21 -5.83 5.71
N ALA A 350 6.40 -5.88 4.65
CA ALA A 350 6.27 -4.80 3.66
C ALA A 350 5.77 -3.50 4.32
N VAL A 351 4.68 -3.61 5.09
CA VAL A 351 4.10 -2.46 5.79
C VAL A 351 5.08 -1.95 6.85
N ALA A 352 5.66 -2.84 7.67
CA ALA A 352 6.67 -2.47 8.65
C ALA A 352 7.86 -1.78 8.00
N GLY A 353 8.43 -2.39 6.95
CA GLY A 353 9.57 -1.89 6.21
C GLY A 353 9.35 -0.50 5.65
N SER A 354 8.15 -0.19 5.15
CA SER A 354 7.80 1.16 4.69
C SER A 354 7.87 2.22 5.80
N LEU A 355 7.41 1.89 7.01
CA LEU A 355 7.46 2.76 8.19
C LEU A 355 8.86 2.86 8.81
N LEU A 356 9.65 1.78 8.77
CA LEU A 356 11.04 1.84 9.19
C LEU A 356 11.86 2.68 8.19
N GLY A 357 11.61 2.48 6.90
CA GLY A 357 12.25 3.18 5.80
C GLY A 357 12.00 4.68 5.83
N VAL A 358 10.78 5.14 6.16
CA VAL A 358 10.52 6.58 6.33
C VAL A 358 11.25 7.19 7.52
N LEU A 359 11.62 6.41 8.54
CA LEU A 359 12.38 6.92 9.69
C LEU A 359 13.87 7.06 9.38
N ILE A 360 14.47 6.05 8.74
CA ILE A 360 15.93 6.00 8.57
C ILE A 360 16.41 6.52 7.22
N GLY A 361 15.58 6.42 6.18
CA GLY A 361 15.93 6.79 4.81
C GLY A 361 16.72 5.72 4.06
N TYR A 362 16.72 5.81 2.73
CA TYR A 362 17.31 4.83 1.83
C TYR A 362 18.81 4.58 2.06
N ASN A 363 19.58 5.64 2.34
CA ASN A 363 21.03 5.52 2.60
C ASN A 363 21.36 4.67 3.84
N ASN A 364 20.37 4.40 4.69
CA ASN A 364 20.49 3.62 5.92
C ASN A 364 19.85 2.22 5.81
N LEU A 365 19.38 1.82 4.63
CA LEU A 365 18.88 0.46 4.40
C LEU A 365 20.04 -0.54 4.20
N PRO A 366 19.85 -1.84 4.52
CA PRO A 366 20.89 -2.86 4.32
C PRO A 366 21.33 -2.97 2.87
N LYS A 367 22.58 -2.57 2.60
CA LYS A 367 23.11 -2.52 1.23
C LYS A 367 23.17 -3.90 0.59
N ASP A 368 23.52 -4.93 1.34
CA ASP A 368 23.57 -6.30 0.84
C ASP A 368 22.19 -6.79 0.40
N MET A 369 21.13 -6.39 1.11
CA MET A 369 19.75 -6.72 0.71
C MET A 369 19.34 -5.95 -0.56
N LEU A 370 19.67 -4.65 -0.63
CA LEU A 370 19.44 -3.85 -1.85
C LEU A 370 20.18 -4.42 -3.07
N ASP A 371 21.44 -4.82 -2.90
CA ASP A 371 22.27 -5.38 -3.97
C ASP A 371 21.77 -6.77 -4.42
N ALA A 372 21.15 -7.54 -3.52
CA ALA A 372 20.62 -8.87 -3.79
C ALA A 372 19.19 -8.89 -4.37
N THR A 373 18.46 -7.77 -4.29
CA THR A 373 17.10 -7.67 -4.84
C THR A 373 17.16 -7.55 -6.37
N PRO A 374 16.45 -8.40 -7.14
CA PRO A 374 16.41 -8.29 -8.59
C PRO A 374 15.73 -6.99 -9.03
N HIS A 375 15.89 -6.63 -10.30
CA HIS A 375 15.20 -5.48 -10.90
C HIS A 375 15.43 -4.11 -10.24
N ARG A 376 16.42 -3.98 -9.33
CA ARG A 376 16.74 -2.72 -8.61
C ARG A 376 16.82 -1.50 -9.52
N ALA A 377 17.63 -1.54 -10.56
CA ALA A 377 17.80 -0.41 -11.47
C ALA A 377 16.49 -0.02 -12.18
N TRP A 378 15.64 -1.02 -12.48
CA TRP A 378 14.33 -0.77 -13.07
C TRP A 378 13.39 -0.08 -12.07
N PHE A 379 13.37 -0.53 -10.80
CA PHE A 379 12.51 0.06 -9.78
C PHE A 379 12.97 1.48 -9.41
N GLU A 380 14.29 1.69 -9.26
CA GLU A 380 14.88 3.02 -9.03
C GLU A 380 14.56 4.01 -10.14
N LYS A 381 14.48 3.55 -11.40
CA LYS A 381 14.04 4.39 -12.52
C LYS A 381 12.58 4.84 -12.36
N GLN A 382 11.67 3.96 -11.94
CA GLN A 382 10.26 4.34 -11.70
C GLN A 382 10.15 5.40 -10.58
N MET A 383 10.91 5.20 -9.49
CA MET A 383 10.97 6.16 -8.38
C MET A 383 11.54 7.51 -8.82
N ALA A 384 12.62 7.52 -9.61
CA ALA A 384 13.21 8.75 -10.13
C ALA A 384 12.20 9.55 -10.96
N VAL A 385 11.39 8.89 -11.79
CA VAL A 385 10.32 9.54 -12.57
C VAL A 385 9.25 10.11 -11.65
N LEU A 386 8.75 9.35 -10.67
CA LEU A 386 7.78 9.85 -9.69
C LEU A 386 8.32 11.11 -8.97
N ILE A 387 9.54 11.04 -8.45
CA ILE A 387 10.13 12.14 -7.68
C ILE A 387 10.25 13.39 -8.55
N LYS A 388 10.70 13.25 -9.79
CA LYS A 388 10.84 14.40 -10.69
C LYS A 388 9.50 14.98 -11.11
N GLU A 389 8.62 14.14 -11.66
CA GLU A 389 7.39 14.58 -12.32
C GLU A 389 6.31 14.98 -11.33
N ILE A 390 6.34 14.42 -10.11
CA ILE A 390 5.31 14.64 -9.07
C ILE A 390 5.89 15.38 -7.87
N THR A 391 6.90 14.82 -7.19
CA THR A 391 7.37 15.35 -5.90
C THR A 391 8.07 16.71 -6.02
N LEU A 392 8.91 16.89 -7.04
CA LEU A 392 9.72 18.10 -7.27
C LEU A 392 9.09 19.08 -8.26
N ASN A 393 7.93 18.72 -8.82
CA ASN A 393 7.25 19.51 -9.82
C ASN A 393 6.32 20.54 -9.17
N PRO A 394 6.64 21.85 -9.24
CA PRO A 394 5.82 22.89 -8.62
C PRO A 394 4.49 23.13 -9.35
N ASP A 395 4.35 22.64 -10.59
CA ASP A 395 3.18 22.88 -11.44
C ASP A 395 2.06 21.83 -11.22
N ILE A 396 2.28 20.86 -10.32
CA ILE A 396 1.26 19.86 -10.00
C ILE A 396 0.12 20.50 -9.24
N VAL A 397 -1.08 20.39 -9.82
CA VAL A 397 -2.32 20.75 -9.16
C VAL A 397 -2.95 19.48 -8.60
N TYR A 398 -2.91 19.37 -7.28
CA TYR A 398 -3.58 18.29 -6.58
C TYR A 398 -5.07 18.59 -6.42
N HIS A 399 -5.89 17.61 -6.74
CA HIS A 399 -7.30 17.57 -6.46
C HIS A 399 -7.49 16.78 -5.18
N THR A 400 -8.16 17.38 -4.19
CA THR A 400 -8.59 16.65 -3.00
C THR A 400 -9.93 16.00 -3.35
N PRO A 401 -10.02 14.67 -3.55
CA PRO A 401 -11.31 14.04 -3.71
C PRO A 401 -12.15 14.27 -2.45
N PRO A 402 -13.48 14.35 -2.58
CA PRO A 402 -14.35 14.61 -1.43
C PRO A 402 -14.11 13.58 -0.32
N PHE A 403 -13.89 14.10 0.88
CA PHE A 403 -13.72 13.33 2.11
C PHE A 403 -15.07 12.71 2.47
N VAL A 404 -15.19 11.38 2.38
CA VAL A 404 -16.35 10.54 2.75
C VAL A 404 -17.70 11.15 2.37
N ASP A 405 -18.38 10.56 1.38
CA ASP A 405 -19.72 11.00 1.00
C ASP A 405 -20.63 11.09 2.26
N PRO A 406 -21.07 12.30 2.67
CA PRO A 406 -21.87 12.49 3.88
C PRO A 406 -23.23 11.79 3.80
N GLU A 407 -23.67 11.45 2.59
CA GLU A 407 -24.87 10.68 2.29
C GLU A 407 -24.61 9.18 2.28
N GLU A 408 -23.36 8.71 2.47
CA GLU A 408 -23.03 7.29 2.47
C GLU A 408 -23.73 6.59 3.65
N THR A 409 -24.82 5.89 3.34
CA THR A 409 -25.67 5.19 4.31
C THR A 409 -25.72 3.70 4.01
N ASP A 410 -26.13 2.91 4.99
CA ASP A 410 -26.52 1.50 4.80
C ASP A 410 -27.63 1.31 3.76
N SER A 411 -28.34 2.38 3.41
CA SER A 411 -29.42 2.41 2.42
C SER A 411 -29.02 2.83 1.02
N ASP A 412 -27.76 3.22 0.76
CA ASP A 412 -27.33 3.58 -0.59
C ASP A 412 -27.57 2.39 -1.48
N HIS A 413 -28.53 2.59 -2.38
CA HIS A 413 -29.32 1.55 -3.02
C HIS A 413 -28.47 0.33 -3.37
N PHE A 414 -28.94 -0.84 -2.95
CA PHE A 414 -28.56 -2.10 -3.55
C PHE A 414 -28.72 -1.94 -5.05
N ILE A 415 -27.63 -1.60 -5.72
CA ILE A 415 -27.56 -1.69 -7.16
C ILE A 415 -27.50 -3.18 -7.40
N ASP A 416 -28.67 -3.77 -7.63
CA ASP A 416 -28.75 -5.12 -8.13
C ASP A 416 -28.18 -5.12 -9.55
N TYR A 417 -26.86 -5.24 -9.65
CA TYR A 417 -26.16 -5.34 -10.92
C TYR A 417 -26.70 -6.53 -11.73
N THR A 418 -27.27 -7.56 -11.10
CA THR A 418 -28.00 -8.64 -11.77
C THR A 418 -29.24 -8.12 -12.49
N SER A 419 -30.09 -7.35 -11.81
CA SER A 419 -31.30 -6.75 -12.40
C SER A 419 -30.95 -5.71 -13.47
N LEU A 420 -29.95 -4.85 -13.24
CA LEU A 420 -29.48 -3.90 -14.25
C LEU A 420 -28.91 -4.60 -15.49
N ARG A 421 -28.23 -5.73 -15.31
CA ARG A 421 -27.73 -6.56 -16.42
C ARG A 421 -28.87 -7.19 -17.22
N GLU A 422 -29.91 -7.68 -16.55
CA GLU A 422 -31.10 -8.17 -17.24
C GLU A 422 -31.81 -7.06 -18.02
N GLU A 423 -31.93 -5.87 -17.45
CA GLU A 423 -32.50 -4.71 -18.14
C GLU A 423 -31.66 -4.26 -19.33
N LYS A 424 -30.33 -4.18 -19.19
CA LYS A 424 -29.42 -3.84 -20.28
C LYS A 424 -29.46 -4.88 -21.40
N LYS A 425 -29.47 -6.17 -21.08
CA LYS A 425 -29.69 -7.25 -22.07
C LYS A 425 -31.05 -7.13 -22.76
N LYS A 426 -32.11 -6.79 -22.03
CA LYS A 426 -33.44 -6.55 -22.61
C LYS A 426 -33.45 -5.33 -23.54
N GLN A 427 -32.77 -4.24 -23.17
CA GLN A 427 -32.66 -3.04 -23.98
C GLN A 427 -31.82 -3.28 -25.25
N GLU A 428 -30.68 -3.96 -25.15
CA GLU A 428 -29.85 -4.33 -26.29
C GLU A 428 -30.56 -5.31 -27.23
N ALA A 429 -31.32 -6.27 -26.70
CA ALA A 429 -32.15 -7.17 -27.49
C ALA A 429 -33.27 -6.42 -28.23
N LYS A 430 -33.88 -5.42 -27.57
CA LYS A 430 -34.92 -4.59 -28.16
C LYS A 430 -34.35 -3.68 -29.26
N LEU A 431 -33.19 -3.08 -29.05
CA LEU A 431 -32.50 -2.26 -30.05
C LEU A 431 -32.16 -3.08 -31.31
N LYS A 432 -31.71 -4.32 -31.14
CA LYS A 432 -31.45 -5.24 -32.27
C LYS A 432 -32.74 -5.61 -33.02
N GLN A 433 -33.83 -5.89 -32.31
CA GLN A 433 -35.12 -6.17 -32.95
C GLN A 433 -35.66 -4.96 -33.75
N ASP A 434 -35.53 -3.75 -33.21
CA ASP A 434 -35.98 -2.53 -33.90
C ASP A 434 -35.12 -2.25 -35.15
N GLN A 435 -33.81 -2.48 -35.09
CA GLN A 435 -32.91 -2.37 -36.24
C GLN A 435 -33.19 -3.41 -37.34
N ASP A 436 -33.53 -4.65 -36.96
CA ASP A 436 -33.90 -5.70 -37.92
C ASP A 436 -35.28 -5.42 -38.57
N GLN A 437 -36.22 -4.82 -37.83
CA GLN A 437 -37.52 -4.41 -38.38
C GLN A 437 -37.42 -3.23 -39.33
N ASP A 438 -36.56 -2.23 -39.05
CA ASP A 438 -36.31 -1.11 -39.96
C ASP A 438 -35.60 -1.57 -41.25
N HIS A 439 -34.69 -2.55 -41.16
CA HIS A 439 -34.08 -3.16 -42.34
C HIS A 439 -35.10 -3.90 -43.22
N HIS A 440 -36.10 -4.58 -42.63
CA HIS A 440 -37.20 -5.19 -43.38
C HIS A 440 -38.18 -4.16 -43.98
N HIS A 441 -38.48 -3.05 -43.29
CA HIS A 441 -39.33 -1.99 -43.83
C HIS A 441 -38.67 -1.22 -45.00
N HIS A 442 -37.35 -1.02 -44.95
CA HIS A 442 -36.61 -0.43 -46.07
C HIS A 442 -36.47 -1.37 -47.27
N HIS A 443 -36.39 -2.69 -47.05
CA HIS A 443 -36.35 -3.64 -48.15
C HIS A 443 -37.71 -3.76 -48.87
N HIS A 444 -38.83 -3.66 -48.14
CA HIS A 444 -40.16 -3.69 -48.75
C HIS A 444 -40.51 -2.43 -49.55
N ARG A 445 -40.11 -1.23 -49.09
CA ARG A 445 -40.33 0.02 -49.86
C ARG A 445 -39.50 0.14 -51.14
N ARG A 446 -38.36 -0.56 -51.24
CA ARG A 446 -37.58 -0.64 -52.48
C ARG A 446 -38.15 -1.61 -53.52
N CYS A 447 -38.96 -2.58 -53.10
CA CYS A 447 -39.60 -3.53 -54.02
C CYS A 447 -40.99 -3.08 -54.53
N THR A 448 -41.46 -1.89 -54.18
CA THR A 448 -42.75 -1.34 -54.68
C THR A 448 -42.59 -0.16 -55.66
N ILE A 449 -41.35 0.12 -56.12
CA ILE A 449 -41.03 1.13 -57.15
C ILE A 449 -40.21 0.51 -58.30
N MET A 450 -40.53 -0.74 -58.65
CA MET A 450 -40.29 -1.34 -59.97
C MET A 450 -41.61 -1.96 -60.42
#